data_AF-A0AB38QW44-F1
#
_entry.id   AF-A0AB38QW44-F1
#
_cell.length_a   1.000
_cell.length_b   1.000
_cell.length_c   1.000
_cell.angle_alpha   90.00
_cell.angle_beta   90.00
_cell.angle_gamma   90.00
#
_symmetry.space_group_name_H-M   'P 1'
#
loop_
_entity.id
_entity.type
_entity.pdbx_description
1 polymer ?
#
loop_
_entity_poly.entity_id
_entity_poly.type
_entity_poly.pdbx_seq_one_letter_code
_entity_poly.pdbx_strand_id
1 'polypeptide(L)'
;MKRYVNNENGLSLAELLAAIAISSFILVSIYGVFFSGLNAYKRIFIENQLRSEADYIVATIMNKLYAFAPDGIAMDQTTNAQIVFVNDKRKDIDSHLGFVKEEPEPTPETLTIALQDGLIAVDSEQLHSDRLKIVAEESGFSYTCSQQEEEKICRSGVVTIKLAVQDRDHDDPDDLLYIQPFTLKTEFGF
;
A
#
# COMPACT_ATOMS: atom_id res chain seq x y z
N MET A 1 12.71 58.68 19.44
CA MET A 1 13.52 57.60 18.84
C MET A 1 14.91 58.16 18.53
N LYS A 2 15.89 57.95 19.41
CA LYS A 2 17.23 58.55 19.27
C LYS A 2 18.06 57.65 18.35
N ARG A 3 18.39 58.13 17.14
CA ARG A 3 19.15 57.40 16.11
C ARG A 3 20.59 57.20 16.60
N TYR A 4 20.94 55.95 16.90
CA TYR A 4 22.29 55.51 17.31
C TYR A 4 23.26 55.35 16.12
N VAL A 5 22.93 55.91 14.95
CA VAL A 5 23.58 55.57 13.66
C VAL A 5 24.71 56.55 13.28
N ASN A 6 24.93 57.61 14.06
CA ASN A 6 26.04 58.57 13.85
C ASN A 6 27.00 58.62 15.05
N ASN A 7 27.49 57.47 15.50
CA ASN A 7 28.57 57.39 16.48
C ASN A 7 29.80 56.78 15.80
N GLU A 8 30.89 57.55 15.67
CA GLU A 8 32.15 57.11 15.04
C GLU A 8 33.02 56.26 15.97
N ASN A 9 32.56 56.06 17.22
CA ASN A 9 33.13 55.09 18.14
C ASN A 9 32.63 53.69 17.75
N GLY A 10 33.53 52.80 17.31
CA GLY A 10 33.21 51.43 16.94
C GLY A 10 32.51 50.62 18.04
N LEU A 11 32.03 49.41 17.71
CA LEU A 11 31.36 48.51 18.64
C LEU A 11 32.25 48.18 19.84
N SER A 12 31.69 48.29 21.05
CA SER A 12 32.37 47.78 22.24
C SER A 12 32.37 46.25 22.23
N LEU A 13 33.41 45.65 22.82
CA LEU A 13 33.53 44.19 22.94
C LEU A 13 32.34 43.57 23.67
N ALA A 14 31.80 44.27 24.68
CA ALA A 14 30.64 43.83 25.43
C ALA A 14 29.35 43.81 24.58
N GLU A 15 29.13 44.82 23.73
CA GLU A 15 27.97 44.87 22.82
C GLU A 15 28.02 43.75 21.78
N LEU A 16 29.20 43.49 21.22
CA LEU A 16 29.39 42.39 20.27
C LEU A 16 29.10 41.03 20.92
N LEU A 17 29.63 40.78 22.12
CA LEU A 17 29.36 39.54 22.85
C LEU A 17 27.88 39.38 23.22
N ALA A 18 27.22 40.47 23.64
CA ALA A 18 25.80 40.45 23.93
C ALA A 18 24.97 40.13 22.68
N ALA A 19 25.30 40.73 21.53
CA ALA A 19 24.64 40.45 20.26
C ALA A 19 24.82 38.98 19.84
N ILE A 20 26.05 38.45 19.89
CA ILE A 20 26.34 37.05 19.56
C ILE A 20 25.60 36.08 20.49
N ALA A 21 25.58 36.37 21.80
CA ALA A 21 24.86 35.53 22.76
C ALA A 21 23.36 35.47 22.46
N ILE A 22 22.71 36.63 22.25
CA ILE A 22 21.29 36.69 21.93
C ILE A 22 20.99 36.01 20.59
N SER A 23 21.78 36.27 19.55
CA SER A 23 21.65 35.60 18.26
C SER A 23 21.80 34.08 18.37
N SER A 24 22.70 33.59 19.23
CA SER A 24 22.90 32.15 19.42
C SER A 24 21.66 31.48 20.02
N PHE A 25 21.01 32.10 21.03
CA PHE A 25 19.76 31.58 21.58
C PHE A 25 18.65 31.52 20.53
N ILE A 26 18.53 32.57 19.71
CA ILE A 26 17.54 32.62 18.63
C ILE A 26 17.80 31.51 17.60
N LEU A 27 19.06 31.32 17.20
CA LEU A 27 19.44 30.30 16.23
C LEU A 27 19.10 28.88 16.73
N VAL A 28 19.35 28.56 18.00
CA VAL A 28 19.00 27.25 18.57
C VAL A 28 17.50 26.97 18.42
N SER A 29 16.64 27.96 18.72
CA SER A 29 15.20 27.81 18.54
C SER A 29 14.80 27.62 17.09
N ILE A 30 15.40 28.37 16.16
CA ILE A 30 15.14 28.24 14.71
C ILE A 30 15.53 26.85 14.22
N TYR A 31 16.72 26.37 14.59
CA TYR A 31 17.20 25.05 14.17
C TYR A 31 16.31 23.92 14.70
N GLY A 32 15.81 24.03 15.95
CA GLY A 32 14.89 23.04 16.50
C GLY A 32 13.63 22.87 15.65
N VAL A 33 12.98 23.99 15.29
CA VAL A 33 11.80 23.97 14.41
C VAL A 33 12.16 23.49 13.01
N PHE A 34 13.29 23.93 12.46
CA PHE A 34 13.74 23.53 11.13
C PHE A 34 13.96 22.01 11.02
N PHE A 35 14.68 21.41 11.97
CA PHE A 35 14.90 19.96 11.98
C PHE A 35 13.61 19.17 12.18
N SER A 36 12.71 19.65 13.06
CA SER A 36 11.39 19.05 13.22
C SER A 36 10.59 19.09 11.91
N GLY A 37 10.62 20.21 11.19
CA GLY A 37 9.98 20.35 9.88
C GLY A 37 10.58 19.42 8.82
N LEU A 38 11.91 19.27 8.79
CA LEU A 38 12.58 18.34 7.88
C LEU A 38 12.20 16.87 8.16
N ASN A 39 12.13 16.47 9.43
CA ASN A 39 11.74 15.11 9.80
C ASN A 39 10.27 14.83 9.42
N ALA A 40 9.38 15.79 9.69
CA ALA A 40 7.98 15.69 9.28
C ALA A 40 7.84 15.58 7.75
N TYR A 41 8.60 16.38 7.00
CA TYR A 41 8.62 16.32 5.54
C TYR A 41 9.07 14.94 5.02
N LYS A 42 10.18 14.40 5.55
CA LYS A 42 10.68 13.07 5.17
C LYS A 42 9.68 11.98 5.49
N ARG A 43 9.09 12.01 6.69
CA ARG A 43 8.07 11.05 7.11
C ARG A 43 6.88 11.04 6.15
N ILE A 44 6.31 12.21 5.88
CA ILE A 44 5.18 12.37 4.94
C ILE A 44 5.56 11.88 3.54
N PHE A 45 6.80 12.14 3.09
CA PHE A 45 7.29 11.67 1.80
C PHE A 45 7.32 10.15 1.72
N ILE A 46 7.87 9.47 2.74
CA ILE A 46 7.93 8.00 2.82
C ILE A 46 6.51 7.41 2.88
N GLU A 47 5.63 7.95 3.73
CA GLU A 47 4.23 7.51 3.82
C GLU A 47 3.49 7.61 2.48
N ASN A 48 3.70 8.69 1.72
CA ASN A 48 3.09 8.85 0.39
C ASN A 48 3.69 7.87 -0.63
N GLN A 49 4.99 7.61 -0.56
CA GLN A 49 5.63 6.63 -1.42
C GLN A 49 5.07 5.23 -1.15
N LEU A 50 4.98 4.81 0.12
CA LEU A 50 4.38 3.52 0.49
C LEU A 50 2.93 3.39 0.03
N ARG A 51 2.13 4.44 0.17
CA ARG A 51 0.76 4.46 -0.34
C ARG A 51 0.72 4.26 -1.86
N SER A 52 1.58 4.95 -2.58
CA SER A 52 1.66 4.83 -4.05
C SER A 52 2.08 3.43 -4.50
N GLU A 53 3.04 2.82 -3.79
CA GLU A 53 3.48 1.45 -4.06
C GLU A 53 2.38 0.42 -3.74
N ALA A 54 1.66 0.60 -2.63
CA ALA A 54 0.54 -0.25 -2.28
C ALA A 54 -0.63 -0.14 -3.28
N ASP A 55 -0.96 1.09 -3.70
CA ASP A 55 -1.97 1.32 -4.74
C ASP A 55 -1.55 0.69 -6.07
N TYR A 56 -0.27 0.75 -6.42
CA TYR A 56 0.27 0.06 -7.59
C TYR A 56 0.11 -1.45 -7.52
N ILE A 57 0.38 -2.06 -6.36
CA ILE A 57 0.18 -3.50 -6.14
C ILE A 57 -1.29 -3.87 -6.31
N VAL A 58 -2.21 -3.15 -5.68
CA VAL A 58 -3.66 -3.39 -5.80
C VAL A 58 -4.11 -3.21 -7.25
N ALA A 59 -3.67 -2.16 -7.94
CA ALA A 59 -4.00 -1.93 -9.34
C ALA A 59 -3.47 -3.07 -10.23
N THR A 60 -2.28 -3.59 -9.96
CA THR A 60 -1.70 -4.72 -10.69
C THR A 60 -2.52 -5.99 -10.48
N ILE A 61 -2.92 -6.28 -9.24
CA ILE A 61 -3.83 -7.38 -8.90
C ILE A 61 -5.15 -7.25 -9.68
N MET A 62 -5.78 -6.07 -9.64
CA MET A 62 -7.04 -5.82 -10.33
C MET A 62 -6.91 -5.96 -11.84
N ASN A 63 -5.82 -5.47 -12.43
CA ASN A 63 -5.56 -5.62 -13.86
C ASN A 63 -5.42 -7.10 -14.26
N LYS A 64 -4.73 -7.91 -13.46
CA LYS A 64 -4.60 -9.36 -13.68
C LYS A 64 -5.96 -10.06 -13.53
N LEU A 65 -6.74 -9.70 -12.52
CA LEU A 65 -8.10 -10.23 -12.32
C LEU A 65 -9.04 -9.90 -13.47
N TYR A 66 -9.05 -8.66 -13.95
CA TYR A 66 -9.88 -8.27 -15.09
C TYR A 66 -9.43 -8.92 -16.40
N ALA A 67 -8.13 -9.14 -16.59
CA ALA A 67 -7.61 -9.86 -17.75
C ALA A 67 -7.99 -11.35 -17.70
N PHE A 68 -7.98 -11.95 -16.51
CA PHE A 68 -8.35 -13.35 -16.28
C PHE A 68 -9.86 -13.59 -16.37
N ALA A 69 -10.68 -12.59 -16.01
CA ALA A 69 -12.14 -12.63 -16.02
C ALA A 69 -12.72 -13.90 -15.35
N PRO A 70 -12.53 -14.05 -14.02
CA PRO A 70 -12.88 -15.28 -13.32
C PRO A 70 -14.38 -15.57 -13.34
N ASP A 71 -14.73 -16.85 -13.47
CA ASP A 71 -16.10 -17.37 -13.31
C ASP A 71 -16.43 -17.68 -11.84
N GLY A 72 -15.43 -17.64 -10.96
CA GLY A 72 -15.61 -17.86 -9.53
C GLY A 72 -14.33 -17.97 -8.72
N ILE A 73 -14.50 -18.44 -7.48
CA ILE A 73 -13.44 -18.69 -6.51
C ILE A 73 -13.47 -20.16 -6.10
N ALA A 74 -12.31 -20.83 -6.14
CA ALA A 74 -12.14 -22.16 -5.59
C ALA A 74 -12.05 -22.09 -4.06
N MET A 75 -13.14 -22.48 -3.40
CA MET A 75 -13.30 -22.37 -1.94
C MET A 75 -12.40 -23.34 -1.17
N ASP A 76 -12.11 -24.50 -1.76
CA ASP A 76 -11.29 -25.57 -1.17
C ASP A 76 -9.79 -25.25 -1.16
N GLN A 77 -9.36 -24.32 -2.01
CA GLN A 77 -7.96 -23.87 -2.14
C GLN A 77 -7.73 -22.48 -1.55
N THR A 78 -8.80 -21.76 -1.21
CA THR A 78 -8.71 -20.42 -0.63
C THR A 78 -8.50 -20.47 0.88
N THR A 79 -7.52 -19.74 1.36
CA THR A 79 -7.18 -19.56 2.78
C THR A 79 -7.07 -18.06 3.11
N ASN A 80 -6.71 -17.71 4.34
CA ASN A 80 -6.44 -16.32 4.69
C ASN A 80 -5.22 -15.76 3.92
N ALA A 81 -4.21 -16.58 3.64
CA ALA A 81 -2.99 -16.13 2.97
C ALA A 81 -3.02 -16.31 1.44
N GLN A 82 -4.04 -16.98 0.89
CA GLN A 82 -4.12 -17.30 -0.53
C GLN A 82 -5.57 -17.29 -1.01
N ILE A 83 -5.83 -16.66 -2.15
CA ILE A 83 -7.12 -16.73 -2.83
C ILE A 83 -6.93 -17.26 -4.25
N VAL A 84 -7.79 -18.20 -4.65
CA VAL A 84 -7.70 -18.88 -5.94
C VAL A 84 -8.94 -18.60 -6.76
N PHE A 85 -8.75 -17.92 -7.87
CA PHE A 85 -9.78 -17.64 -8.86
C PHE A 85 -9.78 -18.72 -9.94
N VAL A 86 -10.96 -19.05 -10.44
CA VAL A 86 -11.15 -20.06 -11.49
C VAL A 86 -11.84 -19.45 -12.69
N ASN A 87 -11.41 -19.87 -13.88
CA ASN A 87 -12.09 -19.65 -15.14
C ASN A 87 -12.33 -21.04 -15.74
N ASP A 88 -13.58 -21.48 -15.68
CA ASP A 88 -14.00 -22.85 -16.00
C ASP A 88 -15.20 -22.88 -16.97
N LYS A 89 -15.54 -21.73 -17.56
CA LYS A 89 -16.61 -21.59 -18.54
C LYS A 89 -16.13 -20.90 -19.80
N ARG A 90 -16.56 -21.44 -20.94
CA ARG A 90 -16.50 -20.75 -22.24
C ARG A 90 -17.87 -20.32 -22.70
N LYS A 91 -17.87 -19.21 -23.43
CA LYS A 91 -19.04 -18.72 -24.16
C LYS A 91 -19.06 -19.37 -25.53
N ASP A 92 -20.04 -20.22 -25.78
CA ASP A 92 -20.34 -20.78 -27.09
C ASP A 92 -21.60 -20.11 -27.68
N ILE A 93 -21.67 -20.02 -29.00
CA ILE A 93 -22.82 -19.44 -29.70
C ILE A 93 -23.69 -20.57 -30.23
N ASP A 94 -24.90 -20.69 -29.69
CA ASP A 94 -25.90 -21.57 -30.28
C ASP A 94 -26.38 -20.97 -31.61
N SER A 95 -25.81 -21.46 -32.71
CA SER A 95 -26.12 -21.04 -34.08
C SER A 95 -27.58 -21.24 -34.50
N HIS A 96 -28.37 -22.05 -33.78
CA HIS A 96 -29.78 -22.31 -34.09
C HIS A 96 -30.71 -21.32 -33.42
N LEU A 97 -30.36 -20.87 -32.21
CA LEU A 97 -31.19 -19.97 -31.40
C LEU A 97 -30.65 -18.53 -31.33
N GLY A 98 -29.41 -18.31 -31.77
CA GLY A 98 -28.74 -17.01 -31.69
C GLY A 98 -28.39 -16.58 -30.25
N PHE A 99 -28.40 -17.50 -29.28
CA PHE A 99 -28.06 -17.23 -27.88
C PHE A 99 -26.63 -17.65 -27.57
N VAL A 100 -26.00 -16.93 -26.64
CA VAL A 100 -24.74 -17.35 -26.03
C VAL A 100 -25.05 -18.34 -24.91
N LYS A 101 -24.42 -19.50 -24.94
CA LYS A 101 -24.46 -20.51 -23.90
C LYS A 101 -23.11 -20.56 -23.20
N GLU A 102 -23.15 -20.83 -21.90
CA GLU A 102 -21.94 -21.15 -21.13
C GLU A 102 -21.77 -22.67 -21.17
N GLU A 103 -20.63 -23.12 -21.67
CA GLU A 103 -20.21 -24.52 -21.61
C GLU A 103 -19.00 -24.67 -20.70
N PRO A 104 -18.80 -25.85 -20.06
CA PRO A 104 -17.61 -26.11 -19.28
C PRO A 104 -16.34 -26.00 -20.13
N GLU A 105 -15.33 -25.31 -19.61
CA GLU A 105 -14.01 -25.25 -20.23
C GLU A 105 -13.30 -26.61 -20.01
N PRO A 106 -12.81 -27.26 -21.08
CA PRO A 106 -12.16 -28.57 -20.97
C PRO A 106 -10.86 -28.52 -20.14
N THR A 107 -10.22 -27.35 -20.05
CA THR A 107 -9.05 -27.09 -19.22
C THR A 107 -9.29 -25.84 -18.39
N PRO A 108 -9.81 -25.95 -17.15
CA PRO A 108 -10.04 -24.79 -16.31
C PRO A 108 -8.71 -24.11 -16.00
N GLU A 109 -8.68 -22.80 -16.15
CA GLU A 109 -7.54 -21.97 -15.78
C GLU A 109 -7.72 -21.48 -14.34
N THR A 110 -6.60 -21.23 -13.66
CA THR A 110 -6.61 -20.68 -12.31
C THR A 110 -5.66 -19.50 -12.20
N LEU A 111 -6.08 -18.51 -11.42
CA LEU A 111 -5.26 -17.35 -11.04
C LEU A 111 -5.12 -17.36 -9.52
N THR A 112 -3.90 -17.46 -9.04
CA THR A 112 -3.60 -17.52 -7.61
C THR A 112 -2.98 -16.22 -7.13
N ILE A 113 -3.55 -15.64 -6.07
CA ILE A 113 -2.96 -14.51 -5.36
C ILE A 113 -2.61 -14.97 -3.95
N ALA A 114 -1.34 -14.81 -3.56
CA ALA A 114 -0.83 -15.29 -2.29
C ALA A 114 0.03 -14.25 -1.56
N LEU A 115 -0.01 -14.28 -0.23
CA LEU A 115 0.92 -13.60 0.65
C LEU A 115 2.06 -14.57 0.97
N GLN A 116 3.28 -14.26 0.55
CA GLN A 116 4.47 -15.10 0.75
C GLN A 116 5.63 -14.24 1.26
N ASP A 117 6.20 -14.58 2.41
CA ASP A 117 7.41 -13.94 2.96
C ASP A 117 7.36 -12.39 3.03
N GLY A 118 6.20 -11.82 3.35
CA GLY A 118 6.02 -10.36 3.42
C GLY A 118 5.90 -9.68 2.05
N LEU A 119 5.66 -10.45 0.99
CA LEU A 119 5.41 -10.02 -0.38
C LEU A 119 4.06 -10.56 -0.88
N ILE A 120 3.56 -9.99 -1.98
CA ILE A 120 2.44 -10.55 -2.75
C ILE A 120 2.99 -11.25 -3.98
N ALA A 121 2.50 -12.46 -4.22
CA ALA A 121 2.71 -13.21 -5.44
C ALA A 121 1.39 -13.35 -6.21
N VAL A 122 1.45 -13.16 -7.52
CA VAL A 122 0.35 -13.42 -8.46
C VAL A 122 0.85 -14.49 -9.43
N ASP A 123 0.24 -15.67 -9.45
CA ASP A 123 0.70 -16.85 -10.21
C ASP A 123 2.19 -17.18 -9.99
N SER A 124 2.64 -17.08 -8.74
CA SER A 124 4.04 -17.27 -8.36
C SER A 124 5.03 -16.21 -8.88
N GLU A 125 4.57 -15.20 -9.62
CA GLU A 125 5.32 -13.98 -9.92
C GLU A 125 5.22 -13.04 -8.73
N GLN A 126 6.35 -12.77 -8.07
CA GLN A 126 6.40 -11.82 -6.96
C GLN A 126 6.27 -10.39 -7.48
N LEU A 127 5.35 -9.64 -6.90
CA LEU A 127 5.28 -8.19 -7.11
C LEU A 127 6.40 -7.55 -6.29
N HIS A 128 7.51 -7.22 -6.96
CA HIS A 128 8.64 -6.57 -6.33
C HIS A 128 8.26 -5.17 -5.83
N SER A 129 8.53 -4.91 -4.55
CA SER A 129 8.74 -3.57 -4.02
C SER A 129 10.01 -3.55 -3.19
N ASP A 130 10.81 -2.51 -3.37
CA ASP A 130 12.07 -2.31 -2.68
C ASP A 130 11.87 -1.81 -1.24
N ARG A 131 10.79 -1.08 -0.96
CA ARG A 131 10.54 -0.42 0.33
C ARG A 131 9.32 -0.94 1.07
N LEU A 132 8.37 -1.54 0.38
CA LEU A 132 7.15 -2.04 0.98
C LEU A 132 7.37 -3.44 1.55
N LYS A 133 6.96 -3.61 2.81
CA LYS A 133 6.86 -4.88 3.52
C LYS A 133 5.41 -5.12 3.90
N ILE A 134 4.92 -6.32 3.67
CA ILE A 134 3.59 -6.73 4.10
C ILE A 134 3.66 -7.27 5.52
N VAL A 135 2.80 -6.74 6.38
CA VAL A 135 2.60 -7.24 7.73
C VAL A 135 1.61 -8.40 7.65
N ALA A 136 2.13 -9.62 7.58
CA ALA A 136 1.35 -10.82 7.30
C ALA A 136 0.24 -11.09 8.34
N GLU A 137 0.49 -10.81 9.62
CA GLU A 137 -0.48 -11.05 10.70
C GLU A 137 -1.72 -10.15 10.61
N GLU A 138 -1.58 -8.98 9.98
CA GLU A 138 -2.66 -8.00 9.81
C GLU A 138 -3.25 -7.99 8.40
N SER A 139 -2.62 -8.72 7.48
CA SER A 139 -3.03 -8.87 6.09
C SER A 139 -3.78 -10.18 5.88
N GLY A 140 -4.61 -10.23 4.86
CA GLY A 140 -5.35 -11.43 4.52
C GLY A 140 -6.36 -11.23 3.42
N PHE A 141 -6.78 -12.36 2.87
CA PHE A 141 -7.87 -12.48 1.92
C PHE A 141 -9.09 -13.08 2.62
N SER A 142 -10.25 -12.56 2.29
CA SER A 142 -11.53 -13.16 2.66
C SER A 142 -12.55 -12.94 1.56
N TYR A 143 -13.63 -13.72 1.58
CA TYR A 143 -14.71 -13.59 0.62
C TYR A 143 -16.06 -13.88 1.30
N THR A 144 -17.12 -13.27 0.77
CA THR A 144 -18.50 -13.59 1.09
C THR A 144 -19.17 -14.14 -0.15
N CYS A 145 -19.62 -15.40 -0.09
CA CYS A 145 -20.26 -16.04 -1.23
C CYS A 145 -21.77 -15.78 -1.25
N SER A 146 -22.30 -15.36 -2.40
CA SER A 146 -23.74 -15.17 -2.63
C SER A 146 -24.36 -16.30 -3.45
N GLN A 147 -23.61 -16.84 -4.42
CA GLN A 147 -24.05 -17.97 -5.25
C GLN A 147 -22.96 -19.05 -5.27
N GLN A 148 -23.31 -20.25 -4.83
CA GLN A 148 -22.38 -21.38 -4.72
C GLN A 148 -22.82 -22.52 -5.64
N GLU A 149 -21.85 -23.16 -6.29
CA GLU A 149 -22.06 -24.35 -7.12
C GLU A 149 -21.28 -25.53 -6.56
N GLU A 150 -21.97 -26.68 -6.42
CA GLU A 150 -21.41 -27.97 -5.98
C GLU A 150 -20.49 -27.91 -4.74
N GLU A 151 -20.77 -26.97 -3.84
CA GLU A 151 -20.03 -26.68 -2.61
C GLU A 151 -18.55 -26.26 -2.75
N LYS A 152 -17.98 -26.24 -3.96
CA LYS A 152 -16.54 -26.00 -4.18
C LYS A 152 -16.22 -24.66 -4.84
N ILE A 153 -17.13 -24.15 -5.68
CA ILE A 153 -16.91 -22.92 -6.41
C ILE A 153 -17.94 -21.87 -5.97
N CYS A 154 -17.43 -20.73 -5.50
CA CYS A 154 -18.25 -19.55 -5.33
C CYS A 154 -18.35 -18.81 -6.67
N ARG A 155 -19.55 -18.69 -7.24
CA ARG A 155 -19.81 -18.08 -8.55
C ARG A 155 -20.03 -16.58 -8.52
N SER A 156 -20.52 -16.08 -7.40
CA SER A 156 -20.66 -14.64 -7.20
C SER A 156 -20.56 -14.31 -5.73
N GLY A 157 -19.95 -13.18 -5.44
CA GLY A 157 -19.70 -12.75 -4.08
C GLY A 157 -18.92 -11.45 -4.01
N VAL A 158 -18.45 -11.15 -2.81
CA VAL A 158 -17.55 -10.02 -2.56
C VAL A 158 -16.23 -10.56 -2.04
N VAL A 159 -15.14 -10.24 -2.71
CA VAL A 159 -13.79 -10.48 -2.21
C VAL A 159 -13.35 -9.26 -1.41
N THR A 160 -12.73 -9.52 -0.27
CA THR A 160 -12.04 -8.52 0.55
C THR A 160 -10.55 -8.83 0.56
N ILE A 161 -9.75 -7.88 0.09
CA ILE A 161 -8.30 -7.89 0.19
C ILE A 161 -7.91 -6.88 1.28
N LYS A 162 -7.33 -7.37 2.37
CA LYS A 162 -6.77 -6.52 3.43
C LYS A 162 -5.25 -6.63 3.40
N LEU A 163 -4.56 -5.52 3.12
CA LEU A 163 -3.10 -5.45 3.09
C LEU A 163 -2.63 -4.44 4.11
N ALA A 164 -1.99 -4.91 5.17
CA ALA A 164 -1.24 -4.07 6.08
C ALA A 164 0.20 -3.96 5.57
N VAL A 165 0.65 -2.72 5.34
CA VAL A 165 1.95 -2.45 4.73
C VAL A 165 2.77 -1.52 5.62
N GLN A 166 4.09 -1.71 5.60
CA GLN A 166 5.06 -0.96 6.37
C GLN A 166 6.31 -0.69 5.51
N ASP A 167 7.05 0.37 5.84
CA ASP A 167 8.35 0.63 5.24
C ASP A 167 9.40 -0.36 5.76
N ARG A 168 10.25 -0.89 4.87
CA ARG A 168 11.32 -1.84 5.24
C ARG A 168 12.47 -1.21 6.00
N ASP A 169 12.76 0.06 5.72
CA ASP A 169 13.91 0.77 6.30
C ASP A 169 13.53 1.48 7.60
N HIS A 170 12.22 1.73 7.80
CA HIS A 170 11.67 2.49 8.92
C HIS A 170 10.55 1.73 9.67
N ASP A 171 10.72 0.41 9.88
CA ASP A 171 9.76 -0.44 10.62
C ASP A 171 10.00 -0.53 12.14
N ASP A 172 11.12 0.00 12.64
CA ASP A 172 11.47 0.01 14.06
C ASP A 172 10.85 1.21 14.80
N PRO A 173 10.02 1.01 15.85
CA PRO A 173 9.48 2.09 16.68
C PRO A 173 10.52 3.03 17.30
N ASP A 174 11.77 2.57 17.47
CA ASP A 174 12.87 3.37 18.02
C ASP A 174 13.57 4.24 16.96
N ASP A 175 13.21 4.10 15.67
CA ASP A 175 13.72 4.96 14.59
C ASP A 175 13.13 6.39 14.67
N LEU A 176 14.00 7.38 14.51
CA LEU A 176 13.63 8.79 14.36
C LEU A 176 12.61 9.02 13.23
N LEU A 177 12.66 8.19 12.19
CA LEU A 177 11.78 8.24 11.02
C LEU A 177 10.78 7.08 10.97
N TYR A 178 10.49 6.44 12.11
CA TYR A 178 9.52 5.35 12.20
C TYR A 178 8.21 5.66 11.48
N ILE A 179 7.81 4.73 10.61
CA ILE A 179 6.54 4.79 9.88
C ILE A 179 5.60 3.73 10.44
N GLN A 180 4.47 4.19 10.94
CA GLN A 180 3.42 3.29 11.39
C GLN A 180 2.85 2.48 10.22
N PRO A 181 2.61 1.18 10.39
CA PRO A 181 1.89 0.40 9.40
C PRO A 181 0.53 1.03 9.08
N PHE A 182 0.12 0.96 7.82
CA PHE A 182 -1.24 1.31 7.44
C PHE A 182 -1.88 0.18 6.65
N THR A 183 -3.21 0.10 6.73
CA THR A 183 -3.99 -0.94 6.08
C THR A 183 -4.71 -0.37 4.86
N LEU A 184 -4.56 -1.04 3.72
CA LEU A 184 -5.43 -0.90 2.57
C LEU A 184 -6.47 -2.02 2.60
N LYS A 185 -7.73 -1.65 2.51
CA LYS A 185 -8.84 -2.59 2.39
C LYS A 185 -9.53 -2.35 1.07
N THR A 186 -9.52 -3.36 0.20
CA THR A 186 -10.19 -3.33 -1.10
C THR A 186 -11.29 -4.37 -1.11
N GLU A 187 -12.49 -3.98 -1.53
CA GLU A 187 -13.63 -4.86 -1.70
C GLU A 187 -14.12 -4.76 -3.14
N PHE A 188 -14.35 -5.91 -3.78
CA PHE A 188 -14.90 -5.95 -5.13
C PHE A 188 -15.82 -7.14 -5.30
N GLY A 189 -16.86 -6.93 -6.13
CA GLY A 189 -17.77 -7.98 -6.54
C GLY A 189 -17.21 -8.75 -7.74
N PHE A 190 -17.57 -10.02 -7.82
CA PHE A 190 -17.36 -10.88 -8.98
C PHE A 190 -18.64 -11.66 -9.28
#